data_AF-A0A329SER3-F1
#
_entry.id   AF-A0A329SER3-F1
#
_cell.length_a   1.000
_cell.length_b   1.000
_cell.length_c   1.000
_cell.angle_alpha   90.00
_cell.angle_beta   90.00
_cell.angle_gamma   90.00
#
_symmetry.space_group_name_H-M   'P 1'
#
loop_
_entity.id
_entity.type
_entity.pdbx_description
1 polymer ?
#
loop_
_entity_poly.entity_id
_entity_poly.type
_entity_poly.pdbx_seq_one_letter_code
_entity_poly.pdbx_strand_id
1 'polypeptide(L)'
;MVVEAKNTSSTATIAAKLQVEQIQHWLDIQKSPGDVFKLLALNKAGDKLLDNPQFSTWVKYVDDLNKANSDKKTTLMSVLATHYDSEGLVNILEAATNVPASSKVVKRLETEQKWLTKDTPDELFKRLKLDKAGNDVVINPQLKTWISYMKEYNKANPKYQTTLIGTLVKNYGDENLAKILEAATKVKSMASTAKILQNEQFQLWMKKGWSPNTIFNVLHLDKAGDKLLSNPLVVTWNKYLSAFNWENPDKKTTLWAILKCHDYSDDSVGYLLAAARKIPGTEAITDHLLASY
;
A
#
# COMPACT_ATOMS: atom_id res chain seq x y z
N MET A 1 8.93 -26.45 30.09
CA MET A 1 9.87 -27.56 29.83
C MET A 1 11.18 -27.11 29.18
N VAL A 2 11.26 -26.75 27.88
CA VAL A 2 12.56 -26.39 27.24
C VAL A 2 13.18 -25.11 27.83
N VAL A 3 12.36 -24.07 28.04
CA VAL A 3 12.80 -22.80 28.66
C VAL A 3 13.36 -23.02 30.07
N GLU A 4 12.68 -23.85 30.88
CA GLU A 4 13.09 -24.16 32.26
C GLU A 4 14.34 -25.05 32.29
N ALA A 5 14.44 -26.02 31.38
CA ALA A 5 15.59 -26.94 31.28
C ALA A 5 16.91 -26.23 30.90
N LYS A 6 16.86 -25.00 30.39
CA LYS A 6 18.07 -24.17 30.18
C LYS A 6 18.66 -23.63 31.47
N ASN A 7 17.88 -23.54 32.54
CA ASN A 7 18.34 -23.05 33.85
C ASN A 7 19.01 -24.15 34.68
N THR A 8 18.95 -25.41 34.23
CA THR A 8 19.58 -26.56 34.88
C THR A 8 20.88 -26.92 34.15
N SER A 9 22.01 -26.89 34.85
CA SER A 9 23.34 -27.05 34.26
C SER A 9 23.52 -28.35 33.46
N SER A 10 22.97 -29.47 33.95
CA SER A 10 23.08 -30.77 33.29
C SER A 10 22.28 -30.90 31.99
N THR A 11 21.25 -30.07 31.78
CA THR A 11 20.39 -30.12 30.59
C THR A 11 20.53 -28.89 29.68
N ALA A 12 21.28 -27.88 30.10
CA ALA A 12 21.38 -26.58 29.42
C ALA A 12 21.79 -26.70 27.94
N THR A 13 22.78 -27.53 27.63
CA THR A 13 23.27 -27.71 26.25
C THR A 13 22.22 -28.34 25.34
N ILE A 14 21.54 -29.38 25.80
CA ILE A 14 20.51 -30.08 25.02
C ILE A 14 19.29 -29.16 24.84
N ALA A 15 18.87 -28.48 25.91
CA ALA A 15 17.76 -27.54 25.87
C ALA A 15 18.03 -26.35 24.93
N ALA A 16 19.27 -25.85 24.87
CA ALA A 16 19.66 -24.80 23.94
C ALA A 16 19.56 -25.25 22.47
N LYS A 17 20.04 -26.45 22.14
CA LYS A 17 19.91 -27.01 20.78
C LYS A 17 18.45 -27.20 20.37
N LEU A 18 17.66 -27.81 21.26
CA LEU A 18 16.24 -28.04 21.01
C LEU A 18 15.47 -26.72 20.84
N GLN A 19 15.84 -25.66 21.55
CA GLN A 19 15.23 -24.34 21.38
C GLN A 19 15.53 -23.75 19.99
N VAL A 20 16.74 -23.91 19.47
CA VAL A 20 17.09 -23.44 18.11
C VAL A 20 16.22 -24.13 17.07
N GLU A 21 16.12 -25.46 17.14
CA GLU A 21 15.28 -26.25 16.23
C GLU A 21 13.80 -25.88 16.35
N GLN A 22 13.31 -25.64 17.57
CA GLN A 22 11.93 -25.21 17.81
C GLN A 22 11.63 -23.84 17.18
N ILE A 23 12.52 -22.86 17.33
CA ILE A 23 12.38 -21.54 16.73
C ILE A 23 12.40 -21.63 15.20
N GLN A 24 13.30 -22.44 14.64
CA GLN A 24 13.38 -22.65 13.19
C GLN A 24 12.09 -23.30 12.67
N HIS A 25 11.61 -24.34 13.33
CA HIS A 25 10.35 -24.99 12.96
C HIS A 25 9.18 -23.99 12.98
N TRP A 26 9.10 -23.11 13.98
CA TRP A 26 8.07 -22.06 14.02
C TRP A 26 8.18 -21.05 12.89
N LEU A 27 9.41 -20.69 12.47
CA LEU A 27 9.63 -19.85 11.30
C LEU A 27 9.15 -20.54 10.02
N ASP A 28 9.49 -21.82 9.83
CA ASP A 28 9.15 -22.61 8.64
C ASP A 28 7.63 -22.71 8.46
N ILE A 29 6.89 -22.94 9.56
CA ILE A 29 5.42 -22.98 9.54
C ILE A 29 4.77 -21.60 9.72
N GLN A 30 5.57 -20.53 9.75
CA GLN A 30 5.15 -19.14 9.91
C GLN A 30 4.19 -18.93 11.09
N LYS A 31 4.51 -19.51 12.24
CA LYS A 31 3.67 -19.40 13.44
C LYS A 31 3.50 -17.93 13.85
N SER A 32 2.30 -17.56 14.29
CA SER A 32 2.02 -16.18 14.70
C SER A 32 3.00 -15.72 15.79
N PRO A 33 3.60 -14.52 15.68
CA PRO A 33 4.38 -13.92 16.76
C PRO A 33 3.67 -13.86 18.11
N GLY A 34 2.34 -13.67 18.14
CA GLY A 34 1.56 -13.73 19.39
C GLY A 34 1.49 -15.12 20.01
N ASP A 35 1.42 -16.17 19.18
CA ASP A 35 1.44 -17.56 19.68
C ASP A 35 2.83 -17.91 20.21
N VAL A 36 3.88 -17.52 19.49
CA VAL A 36 5.27 -17.72 19.93
C VAL A 36 5.54 -16.94 21.22
N PHE A 37 4.99 -15.73 21.37
CA PHE A 37 5.07 -14.96 22.62
C PHE A 37 4.51 -15.74 23.81
N LYS A 38 3.35 -16.38 23.64
CA LYS A 38 2.74 -17.24 24.67
C LYS A 38 3.53 -18.53 24.92
N LEU A 39 4.04 -19.16 23.85
CA LEU A 39 4.82 -20.41 23.96
C LEU A 39 6.16 -20.20 24.67
N LEU A 40 6.74 -19.01 24.56
CA LEU A 40 7.91 -18.58 25.32
C LEU A 40 7.57 -18.08 26.73
N ALA A 41 6.29 -18.21 27.15
CA ALA A 41 5.75 -17.78 28.44
C ALA A 41 5.94 -16.28 28.73
N LEU A 42 6.11 -15.46 27.69
CA LEU A 42 6.34 -14.01 27.85
C LEU A 42 5.10 -13.26 28.33
N ASN A 43 3.91 -13.77 28.00
CA ASN A 43 2.64 -13.22 28.50
C ASN A 43 2.45 -13.37 30.02
N LYS A 44 3.33 -14.10 30.70
CA LYS A 44 3.33 -14.26 32.16
C LYS A 44 4.42 -13.43 32.85
N ALA A 45 5.23 -12.69 32.09
CA ALA A 45 6.38 -11.98 32.63
C ALA A 45 6.03 -10.66 33.34
N GLY A 46 4.82 -10.12 33.11
CA GLY A 46 4.39 -8.84 33.68
C GLY A 46 5.39 -7.72 33.35
N ASP A 47 5.71 -6.91 34.34
CA ASP A 47 6.65 -5.79 34.21
C ASP A 47 8.10 -6.24 34.01
N LYS A 48 8.44 -7.50 34.31
CA LYS A 48 9.77 -8.10 34.09
C LYS A 48 9.94 -8.67 32.68
N LEU A 49 9.06 -8.30 31.75
CA LEU A 49 9.09 -8.78 30.38
C LEU A 49 10.45 -8.55 29.71
N LEU A 50 10.99 -7.34 29.83
CA LEU A 50 12.23 -6.96 29.15
C LEU A 50 13.48 -7.59 29.78
N ASP A 51 13.40 -7.99 31.05
CA ASP A 51 14.46 -8.75 31.74
C ASP A 51 14.43 -10.24 31.40
N ASN A 52 13.32 -10.72 30.83
CA ASN A 52 13.19 -12.12 30.47
C ASN A 52 14.11 -12.45 29.28
N PRO A 53 15.07 -13.40 29.41
CA PRO A 53 15.99 -13.73 28.33
C PRO A 53 15.27 -14.25 27.07
N GLN A 54 14.07 -14.81 27.22
CA GLN A 54 13.24 -15.26 26.10
C GLN A 54 12.66 -14.10 25.28
N PHE A 55 12.58 -12.89 25.83
CA PHE A 55 12.10 -11.72 25.10
C PHE A 55 13.03 -11.38 23.94
N SER A 56 14.35 -11.44 24.14
CA SER A 56 15.32 -11.26 23.06
C SER A 56 15.20 -12.33 21.96
N THR A 57 14.90 -13.57 22.35
CA THR A 57 14.65 -14.67 21.42
C THR A 57 13.39 -14.41 20.59
N TRP A 58 12.32 -13.93 21.23
CA TRP A 58 11.09 -13.55 20.56
C TRP A 58 11.27 -12.35 19.62
N VAL A 59 11.96 -11.28 20.05
CA VAL A 59 12.25 -10.13 19.18
C VAL A 59 12.98 -10.57 17.91
N LYS A 60 13.99 -11.44 18.05
CA LYS A 60 14.70 -12.01 16.91
C LYS A 60 13.78 -12.84 16.02
N TYR A 61 12.92 -13.67 16.60
CA TYR A 61 11.92 -14.44 15.86
C TYR A 61 11.01 -13.53 15.02
N VAL A 62 10.49 -12.44 15.60
CA VAL A 62 9.64 -11.47 14.87
C VAL A 62 10.41 -10.83 13.72
N ASP A 63 11.67 -10.44 13.96
CA ASP A 63 12.51 -9.85 12.91
C ASP A 63 12.81 -10.83 11.78
N ASP A 64 13.11 -12.09 12.09
CA ASP A 64 13.42 -13.11 11.09
C ASP A 64 12.17 -13.56 10.32
N LEU A 65 11.02 -13.69 10.99
CA LEU A 65 9.73 -13.94 10.33
C LEU A 65 9.35 -12.78 9.39
N ASN A 66 9.52 -11.54 9.85
CA ASN A 66 9.25 -10.35 9.04
C ASN A 66 10.17 -10.25 7.82
N LYS A 67 11.42 -10.73 7.91
CA LYS A 67 12.33 -10.79 6.75
C LYS A 67 11.89 -11.86 5.75
N ALA A 68 11.47 -13.02 6.25
CA ALA A 68 11.04 -14.16 5.42
C ALA A 68 9.67 -13.95 4.76
N ASN A 69 8.80 -13.13 5.35
CA ASN A 69 7.45 -12.87 4.82
C ASN A 69 7.13 -11.37 4.80
N SER A 70 7.20 -10.75 3.61
CA SER A 70 6.93 -9.32 3.42
C SER A 70 5.48 -8.91 3.65
N ASP A 71 4.54 -9.82 3.45
CA ASP A 71 3.12 -9.48 3.28
C ASP A 71 2.34 -9.56 4.60
N LYS A 72 2.88 -10.27 5.61
CA LYS A 72 2.24 -10.48 6.92
C LYS A 72 3.00 -9.86 8.09
N LYS A 73 3.93 -8.92 7.84
CA LYS A 73 4.79 -8.31 8.87
C LYS A 73 4.02 -7.84 10.11
N THR A 74 4.62 -7.87 11.29
CA THR A 74 4.01 -7.29 12.51
C THR A 74 5.05 -6.50 13.30
N THR A 75 4.61 -5.61 14.19
CA THR A 75 5.49 -4.84 15.07
C THR A 75 5.50 -5.45 16.46
N LEU A 76 6.57 -5.21 17.23
CA LEU A 76 6.65 -5.72 18.60
C LEU A 76 5.51 -5.15 19.43
N MET A 77 5.29 -3.83 19.32
CA MET A 77 4.24 -3.14 20.07
C MET A 77 2.84 -3.64 19.72
N SER A 78 2.56 -3.98 18.45
CA SER A 78 1.25 -4.50 18.06
C SER A 78 0.94 -5.85 18.71
N VAL A 79 1.96 -6.71 18.92
CA VAL A 79 1.76 -7.98 19.63
C VAL A 79 1.63 -7.74 21.13
N LEU A 80 2.47 -6.87 21.70
CA LEU A 80 2.40 -6.51 23.12
C LEU A 80 1.05 -5.92 23.50
N ALA A 81 0.46 -5.08 22.65
CA ALA A 81 -0.88 -4.50 22.85
C ALA A 81 -2.02 -5.54 22.84
N THR A 82 -1.77 -6.78 22.41
CA THR A 82 -2.75 -7.89 22.56
C THR A 82 -2.65 -8.61 23.91
N HIS A 83 -1.63 -8.28 24.71
CA HIS A 83 -1.33 -8.94 25.98
C HIS A 83 -1.26 -7.98 27.17
N TYR A 84 -1.01 -6.69 26.90
CA TYR A 84 -0.92 -5.63 27.89
C TYR A 84 -1.84 -4.49 27.49
N ASP A 85 -2.51 -3.90 28.48
CA ASP A 85 -3.24 -2.66 28.30
C ASP A 85 -2.27 -1.47 28.20
N SER A 86 -2.82 -0.28 27.93
CA SER A 86 -2.01 0.92 27.75
C SER A 86 -1.15 1.26 28.97
N GLU A 87 -1.65 1.03 30.19
CA GLU A 87 -0.93 1.28 31.44
C GLU A 87 0.22 0.28 31.63
N GLY A 88 -0.04 -1.02 31.41
CA GLY A 88 0.99 -2.06 31.46
C GLY A 88 2.10 -1.85 30.43
N LEU A 89 1.78 -1.38 29.23
CA LEU A 89 2.78 -1.04 28.21
C LEU A 89 3.66 0.14 28.64
N VAL A 90 3.08 1.17 29.26
CA VAL A 90 3.86 2.31 29.80
C VAL A 90 4.79 1.82 30.91
N ASN A 91 4.29 1.03 31.86
CA ASN A 91 5.09 0.50 32.97
C ASN A 91 6.27 -0.35 32.49
N ILE A 92 6.08 -1.18 31.47
CA ILE A 92 7.16 -1.97 30.85
C ILE A 92 8.25 -1.07 30.26
N LEU A 93 7.87 0.01 29.59
CA LEU A 93 8.83 0.93 28.97
C LEU A 93 9.56 1.77 30.02
N GLU A 94 8.87 2.27 31.02
CA GLU A 94 9.46 3.02 32.14
C GLU A 94 10.46 2.17 32.91
N ALA A 95 10.12 0.92 33.25
CA ALA A 95 11.00 0.00 33.97
C ALA A 95 12.34 -0.24 33.25
N ALA A 96 12.34 -0.19 31.91
CA ALA A 96 13.52 -0.44 31.10
C ALA A 96 14.24 0.82 30.59
N THR A 97 13.71 2.01 30.85
CA THR A 97 14.23 3.29 30.32
C THR A 97 15.70 3.53 30.70
N ASN A 98 16.14 3.04 31.87
CA ASN A 98 17.50 3.23 32.38
C ASN A 98 18.39 1.97 32.31
N VAL A 99 17.96 0.91 31.61
CA VAL A 99 18.73 -0.32 31.48
C VAL A 99 19.51 -0.31 30.15
N PRO A 100 20.86 -0.22 30.15
CA PRO A 100 21.63 -0.10 28.92
C PRO A 100 21.42 -1.25 27.93
N ALA A 101 21.24 -2.48 28.46
CA ALA A 101 21.03 -3.69 27.66
C ALA A 101 19.70 -3.68 26.88
N SER A 102 18.67 -2.95 27.36
CA SER A 102 17.34 -2.87 26.71
C SER A 102 17.15 -1.59 25.89
N SER A 103 18.05 -0.61 25.97
CA SER A 103 17.91 0.72 25.34
C SER A 103 17.49 0.67 23.86
N LYS A 104 18.06 -0.27 23.07
CA LYS A 104 17.72 -0.40 21.65
C LYS A 104 16.28 -0.87 21.43
N VAL A 105 15.80 -1.83 22.22
CA VAL A 105 14.42 -2.34 22.08
C VAL A 105 13.41 -1.37 22.66
N VAL A 106 13.75 -0.67 23.75
CA VAL A 106 12.92 0.41 24.33
C VAL A 106 12.70 1.53 23.30
N LYS A 107 13.76 2.07 22.69
CA LYS A 107 13.63 3.09 21.63
C LYS A 107 12.76 2.65 20.46
N ARG A 108 12.87 1.37 20.07
CA ARG A 108 12.01 0.78 19.03
C ARG A 108 10.56 0.76 19.48
N LEU A 109 10.28 0.28 20.69
CA LEU A 109 8.93 0.21 21.24
C LEU A 109 8.30 1.60 21.43
N GLU A 110 9.03 2.59 21.94
CA GLU A 110 8.59 3.99 22.04
C GLU A 110 8.26 4.58 20.67
N THR A 111 9.10 4.28 19.67
CA THR A 111 8.83 4.69 18.29
C THR A 111 7.54 4.05 17.80
N GLU A 112 7.40 2.73 17.92
CA GLU A 112 6.20 2.00 17.50
C GLU A 112 4.93 2.48 18.24
N GLN A 113 5.02 2.78 19.55
CA GLN A 113 3.92 3.29 20.38
C GLN A 113 3.46 4.69 19.95
N LYS A 114 4.41 5.60 19.68
CA LYS A 114 4.11 6.98 19.24
C LYS A 114 3.30 7.02 17.94
N TRP A 115 3.38 5.96 17.13
CA TRP A 115 2.58 5.84 15.91
C TRP A 115 1.23 5.18 16.12
N LEU A 116 1.04 4.38 17.17
CA LEU A 116 -0.26 3.79 17.51
C LEU A 116 -1.26 4.83 18.06
N THR A 117 -0.79 5.91 18.66
CA THR A 117 -1.65 6.98 19.21
C THR A 117 -1.86 8.16 18.25
N LYS A 118 -1.26 8.12 17.06
CA LYS A 118 -1.44 9.14 16.02
C LYS A 118 -2.43 8.65 14.97
N ASP A 119 -3.13 9.58 14.34
CA ASP A 119 -3.93 9.32 13.14
C ASP A 119 -3.18 8.46 12.13
N THR A 120 -3.86 7.47 11.58
CA THR A 120 -3.47 6.84 10.32
C THR A 120 -3.33 7.91 9.22
N PRO A 121 -2.56 7.64 8.15
CA PRO A 121 -2.51 8.56 7.02
C PRO A 121 -3.91 8.93 6.49
N ASP A 122 -4.87 8.01 6.48
CA ASP A 122 -6.25 8.29 6.04
C ASP A 122 -6.98 9.30 6.95
N GLU A 123 -6.81 9.17 8.26
CA GLU A 123 -7.41 10.09 9.24
C GLU A 123 -6.78 11.48 9.16
N LEU A 124 -5.45 11.57 9.04
CA LEU A 124 -4.78 12.85 8.81
C LEU A 124 -5.22 13.47 7.48
N PHE A 125 -5.41 12.67 6.43
CA PHE A 125 -5.88 13.16 5.12
C PHE A 125 -7.23 13.89 5.25
N LYS A 126 -8.17 13.27 5.97
CA LYS A 126 -9.50 13.83 6.25
C LYS A 126 -9.45 15.03 7.19
N ARG A 127 -8.60 15.00 8.22
CA ARG A 127 -8.42 16.13 9.13
C ARG A 127 -7.86 17.36 8.41
N LEU A 128 -6.94 17.16 7.46
CA LEU A 128 -6.44 18.21 6.57
C LEU A 128 -7.45 18.65 5.51
N LYS A 129 -8.66 18.05 5.50
CA LYS A 129 -9.74 18.29 4.55
C LYS A 129 -9.34 18.05 3.09
N LEU A 130 -8.35 17.16 2.88
CA LEU A 130 -7.86 16.81 1.55
C LEU A 130 -8.82 15.89 0.80
N ASP A 131 -9.72 15.19 1.48
CA ASP A 131 -10.84 14.43 0.91
C ASP A 131 -11.91 15.35 0.32
N LYS A 132 -11.99 16.60 0.79
CA LYS A 132 -12.95 17.61 0.36
C LYS A 132 -12.35 18.69 -0.54
N ALA A 133 -11.07 18.56 -0.89
CA ALA A 133 -10.37 19.53 -1.72
C ALA A 133 -10.82 19.47 -3.20
N GLY A 134 -11.55 18.44 -3.61
CA GLY A 134 -12.07 18.33 -4.97
C GLY A 134 -10.94 18.33 -6.00
N ASN A 135 -11.09 19.12 -7.06
CA ASN A 135 -10.10 19.24 -8.13
C ASN A 135 -8.79 19.87 -7.66
N ASP A 136 -8.80 20.59 -6.54
CA ASP A 136 -7.64 21.31 -6.02
C ASP A 136 -6.75 20.44 -5.12
N VAL A 137 -7.10 19.17 -4.89
CA VAL A 137 -6.36 18.28 -3.97
C VAL A 137 -4.87 18.21 -4.30
N VAL A 138 -4.52 18.20 -5.59
CA VAL A 138 -3.14 18.12 -6.08
C VAL A 138 -2.32 19.39 -5.83
N ILE A 139 -2.98 20.52 -5.62
CA ILE A 139 -2.34 21.83 -5.38
C ILE A 139 -2.53 22.33 -3.96
N ASN A 140 -3.31 21.59 -3.17
CA ASN A 140 -3.56 21.96 -1.79
C ASN A 140 -2.23 21.92 -1.02
N PRO A 141 -1.82 23.03 -0.38
CA PRO A 141 -0.55 23.10 0.33
C PRO A 141 -0.45 22.05 1.46
N GLN A 142 -1.58 21.61 2.00
CA GLN A 142 -1.64 20.56 3.03
C GLN A 142 -1.26 19.17 2.50
N LEU A 143 -1.30 18.95 1.17
CA LEU A 143 -0.88 17.68 0.58
C LEU A 143 0.61 17.41 0.86
N LYS A 144 1.45 18.45 0.85
CA LYS A 144 2.88 18.31 1.19
C LYS A 144 3.07 17.86 2.64
N THR A 145 2.30 18.44 3.57
CA THR A 145 2.27 18.04 4.98
C THR A 145 1.90 16.57 5.11
N TRP A 146 0.84 16.15 4.41
CA TRP A 146 0.38 14.77 4.41
C TRP A 146 1.41 13.79 3.83
N ILE A 147 2.06 14.13 2.70
CA ILE A 147 3.07 13.27 2.06
C ILE A 147 4.26 13.05 2.99
N SER A 148 4.75 14.11 3.65
CA SER A 148 5.83 13.98 4.63
C SER A 148 5.43 13.07 5.78
N TYR A 149 4.24 13.27 6.34
CA TYR A 149 3.71 12.42 7.40
C TYR A 149 3.58 10.95 6.96
N MET A 150 3.02 10.70 5.78
CA MET A 150 2.87 9.36 5.21
C MET A 150 4.24 8.67 5.09
N LYS A 151 5.28 9.36 4.63
CA LYS A 151 6.64 8.78 4.51
C LYS A 151 7.19 8.35 5.87
N GLU A 152 7.01 9.18 6.90
CA GLU A 152 7.42 8.84 8.27
C GLU A 152 6.60 7.68 8.83
N TYR A 153 5.28 7.73 8.66
CA TYR A 153 4.36 6.67 9.07
C TYR A 153 4.73 5.34 8.40
N ASN A 154 4.96 5.32 7.08
CA ASN A 154 5.33 4.12 6.33
C ASN A 154 6.68 3.54 6.75
N LYS A 155 7.64 4.40 7.09
CA LYS A 155 8.96 4.00 7.60
C LYS A 155 8.84 3.32 8.96
N ALA A 156 7.97 3.84 9.83
CA ALA A 156 7.75 3.30 11.16
C ALA A 156 6.77 2.11 11.18
N ASN A 157 5.88 2.00 10.19
CA ASN A 157 4.86 0.97 10.08
C ASN A 157 4.95 0.20 8.76
N PRO A 158 6.00 -0.61 8.52
CA PRO A 158 6.23 -1.26 7.22
C PRO A 158 5.10 -2.19 6.73
N LYS A 159 4.24 -2.69 7.63
CA LYS A 159 3.07 -3.52 7.27
C LYS A 159 1.87 -2.69 6.81
N TYR A 160 1.70 -1.48 7.36
CA TYR A 160 0.51 -0.66 7.17
C TYR A 160 0.77 0.49 6.20
N GLN A 161 1.74 0.31 5.30
CA GLN A 161 2.11 1.35 4.37
C GLN A 161 0.95 1.71 3.46
N THR A 162 0.79 3.01 3.22
CA THR A 162 -0.07 3.51 2.16
C THR A 162 0.77 4.24 1.12
N THR A 163 0.17 4.52 -0.04
CA THR A 163 0.78 5.39 -1.04
C THR A 163 -0.07 6.64 -1.21
N LEU A 164 0.52 7.68 -1.78
CA LEU A 164 -0.23 8.87 -2.15
C LEU A 164 -1.35 8.51 -3.13
N ILE A 165 -1.03 7.78 -4.20
CA ILE A 165 -2.04 7.37 -5.18
C ILE A 165 -3.11 6.47 -4.58
N GLY A 166 -2.73 5.50 -3.72
CA GLY A 166 -3.69 4.61 -3.07
C GLY A 166 -4.66 5.35 -2.16
N THR A 167 -4.17 6.37 -1.44
CA THR A 167 -5.01 7.21 -0.59
C THR A 167 -5.93 8.10 -1.43
N LEU A 168 -5.43 8.69 -2.53
CA LEU A 168 -6.24 9.49 -3.44
C LEU A 168 -7.36 8.65 -4.07
N VAL A 169 -7.06 7.46 -4.60
CA VAL A 169 -8.07 6.55 -5.19
C VAL A 169 -9.12 6.16 -4.16
N LYS A 170 -8.71 5.87 -2.92
CA LYS A 170 -9.64 5.51 -1.84
C LYS A 170 -10.63 6.63 -1.52
N ASN A 171 -10.21 7.90 -1.60
CA ASN A 171 -11.05 9.04 -1.22
C ASN A 171 -11.83 9.65 -2.40
N TYR A 172 -11.30 9.56 -3.63
CA TYR A 172 -11.91 10.16 -4.81
C TYR A 172 -12.57 9.16 -5.76
N GLY A 173 -12.17 7.89 -5.72
CA GLY A 173 -12.50 6.89 -6.72
C GLY A 173 -11.61 6.99 -7.97
N ASP A 174 -11.49 5.88 -8.70
CA ASP A 174 -10.59 5.78 -9.86
C ASP A 174 -10.96 6.75 -10.99
N GLU A 175 -12.26 6.85 -11.33
CA GLU A 175 -12.77 7.73 -12.39
C GLU A 175 -12.55 9.22 -12.07
N ASN A 176 -13.03 9.69 -10.91
CA ASN A 176 -12.91 11.11 -10.56
C ASN A 176 -11.46 11.52 -10.39
N LEU A 177 -10.62 10.66 -9.79
CA LEU A 177 -9.20 10.95 -9.69
C LEU A 177 -8.55 11.06 -11.08
N ALA A 178 -8.89 10.17 -12.02
CA ALA A 178 -8.40 10.25 -13.40
C ALA A 178 -8.80 11.59 -14.05
N LYS A 179 -10.02 12.07 -13.83
CA LYS A 179 -10.49 13.39 -14.32
C LYS A 179 -9.67 14.54 -13.72
N ILE A 180 -9.46 14.52 -12.40
CA ILE A 180 -8.68 15.54 -11.68
C ILE A 180 -7.26 15.59 -12.22
N LEU A 181 -6.61 14.43 -12.35
CA LEU A 181 -5.24 14.34 -12.82
C LEU A 181 -5.10 14.76 -14.29
N GLU A 182 -6.01 14.34 -15.17
CA GLU A 182 -6.00 14.76 -16.58
C GLU A 182 -6.17 16.27 -16.73
N ALA A 183 -7.09 16.88 -15.97
CA ALA A 183 -7.25 18.32 -15.94
C ALA A 183 -5.96 19.03 -15.44
N ALA A 184 -5.35 18.51 -14.37
CA ALA A 184 -4.10 19.04 -13.82
C ALA A 184 -2.91 18.93 -14.80
N THR A 185 -2.92 17.96 -15.74
CA THR A 185 -1.88 17.89 -16.78
C THR A 185 -1.89 19.08 -17.74
N LYS A 186 -3.04 19.77 -17.87
CA LYS A 186 -3.22 20.95 -18.73
C LYS A 186 -2.77 22.25 -18.08
N VAL A 187 -2.49 22.23 -16.77
CA VAL A 187 -2.02 23.40 -16.03
C VAL A 187 -0.49 23.36 -15.95
N LYS A 188 0.17 24.36 -16.54
CA LYS A 188 1.64 24.38 -16.73
C LYS A 188 2.43 24.11 -15.44
N SER A 189 2.01 24.70 -14.31
CA SER A 189 2.68 24.52 -13.01
C SER A 189 2.46 23.14 -12.37
N MET A 190 1.47 22.38 -12.83
CA MET A 190 1.02 21.12 -12.23
C MET A 190 1.33 19.91 -13.12
N ALA A 191 1.65 20.14 -14.40
CA ALA A 191 1.73 19.10 -15.41
C ALA A 191 2.71 17.96 -15.06
N SER A 192 3.85 18.27 -14.44
CA SER A 192 4.83 17.26 -14.04
C SER A 192 4.29 16.34 -12.93
N THR A 193 3.80 16.92 -11.83
CA THR A 193 3.23 16.18 -10.70
C THR A 193 2.02 15.36 -11.12
N ALA A 194 1.13 15.93 -11.93
CA ALA A 194 -0.04 15.24 -12.44
C ALA A 194 0.32 14.03 -13.31
N LYS A 195 1.32 14.15 -14.18
CA LYS A 195 1.84 13.02 -14.99
C LYS A 195 2.45 11.91 -14.12
N ILE A 196 3.18 12.27 -13.07
CA ILE A 196 3.72 11.28 -12.11
C ILE A 196 2.56 10.51 -11.46
N LEU A 197 1.55 11.22 -10.96
CA LEU A 197 0.38 10.60 -10.33
C LEU A 197 -0.45 9.77 -11.32
N GLN A 198 -0.60 10.19 -12.59
CA GLN A 198 -1.23 9.37 -13.62
C GLN A 198 -0.47 8.06 -13.83
N ASN A 199 0.86 8.12 -13.90
CA ASN A 199 1.67 6.91 -14.04
C ASN A 199 1.54 6.00 -12.81
N GLU A 200 1.57 6.56 -11.60
CA GLU A 200 1.30 5.79 -10.37
C GLU A 200 -0.10 5.15 -10.38
N GLN A 201 -1.11 5.84 -10.92
CA GLN A 201 -2.46 5.30 -11.07
C GLN A 201 -2.49 4.10 -12.03
N PHE A 202 -1.79 4.21 -13.16
CA PHE A 202 -1.67 3.11 -14.12
C PHE A 202 -0.96 1.90 -13.53
N GLN A 203 0.12 2.12 -12.79
CA GLN A 203 0.83 1.05 -12.08
C GLN A 203 -0.06 0.39 -11.03
N LEU A 204 -0.88 1.16 -10.30
CA LEU A 204 -1.86 0.62 -9.36
C LEU A 204 -2.89 -0.26 -10.07
N TRP A 205 -3.43 0.18 -11.21
CA TRP A 205 -4.38 -0.60 -12.01
C TRP A 205 -3.76 -1.89 -12.54
N MET A 206 -2.53 -1.84 -13.07
CA MET A 206 -1.81 -3.03 -13.54
C MET A 206 -1.51 -4.00 -12.39
N LYS A 207 -1.15 -3.50 -11.20
CA LYS A 207 -0.95 -4.33 -10.01
C LYS A 207 -2.24 -5.03 -9.57
N LYS A 208 -3.41 -4.41 -9.78
CA LYS A 208 -4.73 -5.05 -9.58
C LYS A 208 -5.09 -6.06 -10.68
N GLY A 209 -4.28 -6.16 -11.74
CA GLY A 209 -4.54 -7.03 -12.89
C GLY A 209 -5.63 -6.51 -13.82
N TRP A 210 -5.97 -5.22 -13.75
CA TRP A 210 -7.01 -4.63 -14.59
C TRP A 210 -6.52 -4.53 -16.04
N SER A 211 -7.35 -4.93 -17.00
CA SER A 211 -7.04 -4.83 -18.42
C SER A 211 -7.50 -3.47 -18.98
N PRO A 212 -7.05 -3.06 -20.18
CA PRO A 212 -7.60 -1.88 -20.84
C PRO A 212 -9.13 -1.94 -20.98
N ASN A 213 -9.72 -3.11 -21.22
CA ASN A 213 -11.19 -3.25 -21.23
C ASN A 213 -11.81 -2.92 -19.85
N THR A 214 -11.18 -3.39 -18.77
CA THR A 214 -11.65 -3.13 -17.40
C THR A 214 -11.62 -1.63 -17.11
N ILE A 215 -10.52 -0.96 -17.46
CA ILE A 215 -10.38 0.49 -17.27
C ILE A 215 -11.37 1.27 -18.13
N PHE A 216 -11.69 0.78 -19.34
CA PHE A 216 -12.71 1.40 -20.19
C PHE A 216 -14.07 1.52 -19.45
N ASN A 217 -14.47 0.45 -18.76
CA ASN A 217 -15.70 0.41 -17.97
C ASN A 217 -15.61 1.23 -16.68
N VAL A 218 -14.47 1.16 -15.98
CA VAL A 218 -14.22 1.93 -14.74
C VAL A 218 -14.28 3.43 -15.01
N LEU A 219 -13.83 3.87 -16.18
CA LEU A 219 -13.90 5.26 -16.62
C LEU A 219 -15.22 5.62 -17.31
N HIS A 220 -16.19 4.70 -17.31
CA HIS A 220 -17.51 4.84 -17.92
C HIS A 220 -17.50 5.25 -19.40
N LEU A 221 -16.46 4.81 -20.13
CA LEU A 221 -16.33 5.06 -21.56
C LEU A 221 -17.27 4.17 -22.40
N ASP A 222 -17.64 3.00 -21.88
CA ASP A 222 -18.66 2.10 -22.42
C ASP A 222 -20.02 2.79 -22.60
N LYS A 223 -20.32 3.76 -21.72
CA LYS A 223 -21.59 4.51 -21.72
C LYS A 223 -21.53 5.82 -22.49
N ALA A 224 -20.38 6.15 -23.09
CA ALA A 224 -20.19 7.46 -23.73
C ALA A 224 -20.84 7.56 -25.11
N GLY A 225 -21.12 6.43 -25.77
CA GLY A 225 -21.75 6.39 -27.09
C GLY A 225 -20.99 7.22 -28.13
N ASP A 226 -21.74 8.05 -28.87
CA ASP A 226 -21.21 9.00 -29.87
C ASP A 226 -20.27 10.06 -29.29
N LYS A 227 -20.33 10.31 -27.98
CA LYS A 227 -19.47 11.27 -27.26
C LYS A 227 -18.17 10.65 -26.75
N LEU A 228 -17.89 9.39 -27.05
CA LEU A 228 -16.70 8.69 -26.57
C LEU A 228 -15.41 9.45 -26.82
N LEU A 229 -15.15 9.86 -28.06
CA LEU A 229 -13.90 10.53 -28.42
C LEU A 229 -13.82 11.97 -27.90
N SER A 230 -14.96 12.55 -27.50
CA SER A 230 -15.05 13.84 -26.83
C SER A 230 -14.85 13.75 -25.31
N ASN A 231 -14.93 12.55 -24.73
CA ASN A 231 -14.79 12.36 -23.30
C ASN A 231 -13.30 12.54 -22.93
N PRO A 232 -12.93 13.48 -22.04
CA PRO A 232 -11.53 13.73 -21.70
C PRO A 232 -10.80 12.49 -21.12
N LEU A 233 -11.54 11.54 -20.54
CA LEU A 233 -10.98 10.30 -20.01
C LEU A 233 -10.53 9.31 -21.09
N VAL A 234 -10.95 9.47 -22.36
CA VAL A 234 -10.47 8.62 -23.46
C VAL A 234 -8.97 8.81 -23.69
N VAL A 235 -8.44 10.01 -23.45
CA VAL A 235 -7.01 10.30 -23.49
C VAL A 235 -6.27 9.56 -22.38
N THR A 236 -6.81 9.60 -21.15
CA THR A 236 -6.25 8.87 -20.01
C THR A 236 -6.27 7.36 -20.25
N TRP A 237 -7.38 6.84 -20.78
CA TRP A 237 -7.49 5.44 -21.16
C TRP A 237 -6.49 5.03 -22.25
N ASN A 238 -6.29 5.86 -23.27
CA ASN A 238 -5.34 5.56 -24.35
C ASN A 238 -3.88 5.56 -23.86
N LYS A 239 -3.53 6.46 -22.93
CA LYS A 239 -2.23 6.44 -22.24
C LYS A 239 -2.05 5.14 -21.45
N TYR A 240 -3.09 4.70 -20.75
CA TYR A 240 -3.08 3.43 -20.04
C TYR A 240 -2.93 2.22 -20.99
N LEU A 241 -3.68 2.18 -22.09
CA LEU A 241 -3.56 1.14 -23.13
C LEU A 241 -2.12 1.03 -23.62
N SER A 242 -1.49 2.15 -23.95
CA SER A 242 -0.09 2.19 -24.41
C SER A 242 0.87 1.63 -23.36
N ALA A 243 0.73 2.05 -22.09
CA ALA A 243 1.55 1.54 -21.00
C ALA A 243 1.32 0.05 -20.75
N PHE A 244 0.06 -0.41 -20.73
CA PHE A 244 -0.31 -1.81 -20.55
C PHE A 244 0.29 -2.69 -21.65
N ASN A 245 0.15 -2.30 -22.91
CA ASN A 245 0.66 -3.03 -24.07
C ASN A 245 2.19 -3.09 -24.10
N TRP A 246 2.87 -2.06 -23.58
CA TRP A 246 4.32 -2.03 -23.43
C TRP A 246 4.79 -3.04 -22.37
N GLU A 247 4.17 -3.01 -21.20
CA GLU A 247 4.52 -3.89 -20.06
C GLU A 247 4.02 -5.33 -20.23
N ASN A 248 3.02 -5.57 -21.08
CA ASN A 248 2.39 -6.89 -21.27
C ASN A 248 2.29 -7.26 -22.77
N PRO A 249 3.42 -7.53 -23.46
CA PRO A 249 3.41 -7.76 -24.90
C PRO A 249 2.52 -8.92 -25.37
N ASP A 250 2.38 -9.97 -24.56
CA ASP A 250 1.58 -11.15 -24.89
C ASP A 250 0.06 -10.93 -24.71
N LYS A 251 -0.33 -9.84 -24.06
CA LYS A 251 -1.73 -9.50 -23.76
C LYS A 251 -2.18 -8.23 -24.48
N LYS A 252 -1.43 -7.80 -25.50
CA LYS A 252 -1.71 -6.57 -26.24
C LYS A 252 -3.14 -6.56 -26.77
N THR A 253 -3.77 -5.40 -26.68
CA THR A 253 -5.09 -5.13 -27.26
C THR A 253 -5.07 -3.77 -27.97
N THR A 254 -6.14 -3.44 -28.69
CA THR A 254 -6.30 -2.17 -29.39
C THR A 254 -7.59 -1.48 -28.97
N LEU A 255 -7.71 -0.18 -29.25
CA LEU A 255 -9.00 0.51 -29.09
C LEU A 255 -10.09 -0.17 -29.90
N TRP A 256 -9.78 -0.59 -31.13
CA TRP A 256 -10.74 -1.30 -31.98
C TRP A 256 -11.29 -2.58 -31.34
N ALA A 257 -10.40 -3.44 -30.82
CA ALA A 257 -10.82 -4.68 -30.17
C ALA A 257 -11.72 -4.41 -28.94
N ILE A 258 -11.42 -3.35 -28.18
CA ILE A 258 -12.26 -2.95 -27.05
C ILE A 258 -13.62 -2.42 -27.52
N LEU A 259 -13.68 -1.59 -28.56
CA LEU A 259 -14.93 -1.10 -29.13
C LEU A 259 -15.82 -2.25 -29.63
N LYS A 260 -15.24 -3.24 -30.31
CA LYS A 260 -15.95 -4.46 -30.72
C LYS A 260 -16.53 -5.24 -29.54
N CYS A 261 -15.82 -5.32 -28.42
CA CYS A 261 -16.33 -5.95 -27.18
C CYS A 261 -17.52 -5.19 -26.56
N HIS A 262 -17.76 -3.94 -26.96
CA HIS A 262 -18.86 -3.09 -26.51
C HIS A 262 -19.89 -2.83 -27.62
N ASP A 263 -20.01 -3.76 -28.57
CA ASP A 263 -21.00 -3.74 -29.66
C ASP A 263 -20.93 -2.54 -30.61
N TYR A 264 -19.78 -1.84 -30.68
CA TYR A 264 -19.56 -0.85 -31.73
C TYR A 264 -19.32 -1.57 -33.07
N SER A 265 -20.22 -1.31 -34.02
CA SER A 265 -20.07 -1.78 -35.40
C SER A 265 -18.99 -1.00 -36.16
N ASP A 266 -18.54 -1.54 -37.29
CA ASP A 266 -17.65 -0.85 -38.24
C ASP A 266 -18.23 0.53 -38.64
N ASP A 267 -19.54 0.60 -38.88
CA ASP A 267 -20.25 1.85 -39.20
C ASP A 267 -20.20 2.83 -38.01
N SER A 268 -20.43 2.34 -36.79
CA SER A 268 -20.36 3.14 -35.55
C SER A 268 -18.97 3.77 -35.36
N VAL A 269 -17.90 3.05 -35.72
CA VAL A 269 -16.53 3.58 -35.69
C VAL A 269 -16.31 4.65 -36.75
N GLY A 270 -16.88 4.48 -37.94
CA GLY A 270 -16.88 5.54 -38.98
C GLY A 270 -17.48 6.86 -38.46
N TYR A 271 -18.60 6.78 -37.74
CA TYR A 271 -19.22 7.95 -37.10
C TYR A 271 -18.36 8.57 -36.00
N LEU A 272 -17.73 7.74 -35.14
CA LEU A 272 -16.82 8.22 -34.11
C LEU A 272 -15.63 8.98 -34.72
N LEU A 273 -14.98 8.41 -35.75
CA LEU A 273 -13.86 9.04 -36.45
C LEU A 273 -14.26 10.38 -37.10
N ALA A 274 -15.45 10.44 -37.69
CA ALA A 274 -15.98 11.68 -38.27
C ALA A 274 -16.24 12.76 -37.21
N ALA A 275 -16.67 12.38 -36.01
CA ALA A 275 -16.84 13.28 -34.87
C ALA A 275 -15.50 13.77 -34.31
N ALA A 276 -14.51 12.88 -34.15
CA ALA A 276 -13.18 13.22 -33.63
C ALA A 276 -12.43 14.23 -34.51
N ARG A 277 -12.54 14.13 -35.84
CA ARG A 277 -11.97 15.11 -36.77
C ARG A 277 -12.42 16.56 -36.54
N LYS A 278 -13.51 16.77 -35.79
CA LYS A 278 -14.05 18.09 -35.44
C LYS A 278 -13.57 18.60 -34.06
N ILE A 279 -12.78 17.80 -33.34
CA ILE A 279 -12.37 18.06 -31.94
C ILE A 279 -10.84 18.11 -31.84
N PRO A 280 -10.25 19.30 -31.59
CA PRO A 280 -8.82 19.44 -31.39
C PRO A 280 -8.31 18.58 -30.22
N GLY A 281 -7.20 17.85 -30.43
CA GLY A 281 -6.56 17.02 -29.40
C GLY A 281 -6.96 15.53 -29.42
N THR A 282 -7.77 15.09 -30.39
CA THR A 282 -8.16 13.69 -30.58
C THR A 282 -7.40 12.98 -31.71
N GLU A 283 -6.43 13.66 -32.31
CA GLU A 283 -5.71 13.20 -33.51
C GLU A 283 -4.98 11.89 -33.24
N ALA A 284 -4.21 11.81 -32.16
CA ALA A 284 -3.46 10.60 -31.80
C ALA A 284 -4.36 9.37 -31.56
N ILE A 285 -5.57 9.57 -31.04
CA ILE A 285 -6.53 8.48 -30.80
C ILE A 285 -7.18 8.04 -32.11
N THR A 286 -7.47 9.01 -32.98
CA THR A 286 -7.99 8.78 -34.34
C THR A 286 -6.98 7.98 -35.16
N ASP A 287 -5.70 8.35 -35.12
CA ASP A 287 -4.62 7.65 -35.83
C ASP A 287 -4.42 6.23 -35.32
N HIS A 288 -4.44 6.03 -34.00
CA HIS A 288 -4.39 4.70 -33.38
C HIS A 288 -5.59 3.82 -33.77
N LEU A 289 -6.79 4.39 -33.84
CA LEU A 289 -7.98 3.67 -34.25
C LEU A 289 -7.89 3.27 -35.73
N LEU A 290 -7.46 4.19 -36.60
CA LEU A 290 -7.23 3.90 -38.03
C LEU A 290 -6.16 2.85 -38.27
N ALA A 291 -5.08 2.84 -37.48
CA ALA A 291 -3.99 1.87 -37.61
C ALA A 291 -4.34 0.47 -37.05
N SER A 292 -5.42 0.35 -36.29
CA SER A 292 -5.86 -0.91 -35.67
C SER A 292 -7.17 -1.46 -36.21
N TYR A 293 -7.82 -0.71 -37.10
CA TYR A 293 -8.99 -1.09 -37.88
C TYR A 293 -8.58 -2.05 -39.01
#